data_AF-A0A4R6GK37-F1
#
_entry.id   AF-A0A4R6GK37-F1
#
_cell.length_a   1.000
_cell.length_b   1.000
_cell.length_c   1.000
_cell.angle_alpha   90.00
_cell.angle_beta   90.00
_cell.angle_gamma   90.00
#
_symmetry.space_group_name_H-M   'P 1'
#
loop_
_entity.id
_entity.type
_entity.pdbx_description
1 polymer ?
#
loop_
_entity_poly.entity_id
_entity_poly.type
_entity_poly.pdbx_seq_one_letter_code
_entity_poly.pdbx_strand_id
1 'polypeptide(L)'
;MPRQMPQWLACRPGARRCRLQPLMPFDATAELPAAIPFGFEDYLELVEITGRCQRPDKRGAIGKQVPRLLVRLGIDPDAFIAASTTLMQRFSSAVGTPESLTACCAERQARYLRGMRAAREVFERRAA
;
A
#
# COMPACT_ATOMS: atom_id res chain seq x y z
N MET A 1 -16.13 14.73 7.89
CA MET A 1 -17.33 13.98 7.46
C MET A 1 -16.94 12.52 7.29
N PRO A 2 -17.69 11.53 7.79
CA PRO A 2 -17.30 10.14 7.66
C PRO A 2 -17.47 9.72 6.19
N ARG A 3 -16.38 9.24 5.56
CA ARG A 3 -16.41 8.61 4.24
C ARG A 3 -17.28 7.36 4.36
N GLN A 4 -18.53 7.42 3.88
CA GLN A 4 -19.35 6.22 3.78
C GLN A 4 -18.76 5.31 2.71
N MET A 5 -18.30 4.14 3.14
CA MET A 5 -17.82 3.09 2.24
C MET A 5 -19.02 2.47 1.51
N PRO A 6 -19.01 2.40 0.17
CA PRO A 6 -20.07 1.75 -0.59
C PRO A 6 -20.31 0.30 -0.13
N GLN A 7 -21.56 -0.14 -0.14
CA GLN A 7 -21.98 -1.47 0.31
C GLN A 7 -21.30 -2.65 -0.40
N TRP A 8 -20.68 -2.43 -1.57
CA TRP A 8 -19.94 -3.47 -2.31
C TRP A 8 -18.48 -3.63 -1.85
N LEU A 9 -17.92 -2.69 -1.08
CA LEU A 9 -16.59 -2.80 -0.44
C LEU A 9 -16.61 -3.57 0.90
N ALA A 10 -17.80 -3.97 1.38
CA ALA A 10 -17.93 -4.71 2.62
C ALA A 10 -17.72 -6.23 2.41
N CYS A 11 -16.51 -6.73 2.70
CA CYS A 11 -16.29 -8.18 2.87
C CYS A 11 -17.05 -8.69 4.11
N ARG A 12 -18.12 -9.46 3.91
CA ARG A 12 -18.82 -10.16 5.00
C ARG A 12 -17.93 -11.27 5.60
N PRO A 13 -17.75 -11.35 6.93
CA PRO A 13 -17.05 -12.47 7.55
C PRO A 13 -17.86 -13.75 7.35
N GLY A 14 -17.26 -14.80 6.75
CA GLY A 14 -17.88 -16.13 6.61
C GLY A 14 -18.23 -16.60 5.20
N ALA A 15 -18.00 -15.79 4.15
CA ALA A 15 -18.22 -16.22 2.78
C ALA A 15 -17.10 -17.16 2.29
N ARG A 16 -17.33 -18.48 2.36
CA ARG A 16 -16.40 -19.54 1.91
C ARG A 16 -16.17 -19.63 0.39
N ARG A 17 -16.59 -18.63 -0.39
CA ARG A 17 -16.18 -18.35 -1.78
C ARG A 17 -16.31 -16.85 -1.97
N CYS A 18 -15.19 -16.12 -1.99
CA CYS A 18 -15.19 -14.72 -2.40
C CYS A 18 -15.60 -14.66 -3.87
N ARG A 19 -16.72 -14.00 -4.19
CA ARG A 19 -16.95 -13.56 -5.56
C ARG A 19 -15.75 -12.72 -5.98
N LEU A 20 -15.23 -12.95 -7.19
CA LEU A 20 -14.21 -12.09 -7.78
C LEU A 20 -14.75 -10.65 -7.73
N GLN A 21 -14.11 -9.82 -6.91
CA GLN A 21 -14.44 -8.41 -6.83
C GLN A 21 -13.80 -7.72 -8.03
N PRO A 22 -14.49 -6.77 -8.68
CA PRO A 22 -13.83 -5.92 -9.67
C PRO A 22 -12.69 -5.15 -8.99
N LEU A 23 -11.62 -4.88 -9.75
CA LEU A 23 -10.53 -4.04 -9.26
C LEU A 23 -11.02 -2.59 -9.08
N MET A 24 -10.51 -1.91 -8.07
CA MET A 24 -10.77 -0.49 -7.90
C MET A 24 -10.16 0.30 -9.06
N PRO A 25 -10.87 1.29 -9.63
CA PRO A 25 -10.30 2.17 -10.64
C PRO A 25 -9.23 3.07 -10.03
N PHE A 26 -8.33 3.58 -10.88
CA PHE A 26 -7.37 4.63 -10.53
C PHE A 26 -8.03 5.99 -10.73
N ASP A 27 -7.87 6.88 -9.75
CA ASP A 27 -8.34 8.26 -9.80
C ASP A 27 -7.26 9.20 -9.25
N ALA A 28 -6.61 9.94 -10.14
CA ALA A 28 -5.56 10.89 -9.75
C ALA A 28 -6.13 12.17 -9.10
N THR A 29 -7.42 12.48 -9.25
CA THR A 29 -8.05 13.66 -8.64
C THR A 29 -8.46 13.40 -7.18
N ALA A 30 -8.54 12.13 -6.78
CA ALA A 30 -9.00 11.68 -5.47
C ALA A 30 -10.43 12.15 -5.12
N GLU A 31 -11.25 12.39 -6.14
CA GLU A 31 -12.65 12.80 -6.00
C GLU A 31 -13.56 11.59 -5.80
N LEU A 32 -13.21 10.45 -6.40
CA LEU A 32 -13.97 9.21 -6.29
C LEU A 32 -13.67 8.51 -4.95
N PRO A 33 -14.69 8.33 -4.07
CA PRO A 33 -14.48 7.72 -2.76
C PRO A 33 -14.01 6.26 -2.78
N ALA A 34 -14.25 5.56 -3.89
CA ALA A 34 -13.97 4.14 -4.09
C ALA A 34 -12.98 3.91 -5.23
N ALA A 35 -11.94 4.73 -5.28
CA ALA A 35 -10.85 4.65 -6.24
C ALA A 35 -9.51 4.73 -5.53
N ILE A 36 -8.48 4.26 -6.23
CA ILE A 36 -7.08 4.38 -5.80
C ILE A 36 -6.63 5.83 -6.08
N PRO A 37 -6.18 6.62 -5.09
CA PRO A 37 -5.95 8.06 -5.22
C PRO A 37 -4.60 8.39 -5.89
N PHE A 38 -4.32 7.76 -7.04
CA PHE A 38 -3.15 8.01 -7.86
C PHE A 38 -3.38 7.54 -9.30
N GLY A 39 -2.57 8.04 -10.24
CA GLY A 39 -2.67 7.66 -11.64
C GLY A 39 -2.20 6.22 -11.88
N PHE A 40 -2.71 5.60 -12.94
CA PHE A 40 -2.25 4.28 -13.38
C PHE A 40 -0.76 4.31 -13.79
N GLU A 41 -0.32 5.38 -14.45
CA GLU A 41 1.09 5.56 -14.83
C GLU A 41 2.02 5.65 -13.60
N ASP A 42 1.59 6.34 -12.54
CA ASP A 42 2.34 6.40 -11.27
C ASP A 42 2.53 5.00 -10.67
N TYR A 43 1.52 4.13 -10.81
CA TYR A 43 1.58 2.75 -10.35
C TYR A 43 2.51 1.89 -11.20
N LEU A 44 2.46 2.04 -12.53
CA LEU A 44 3.36 1.32 -13.43
C LEU A 44 4.82 1.69 -13.19
N GLU A 45 5.12 3.00 -13.05
CA GLU A 45 6.47 3.48 -12.70
C GLU A 45 6.95 2.82 -11.40
N LEU A 46 6.12 2.82 -10.35
CA LEU A 46 6.45 2.20 -9.07
C LEU A 46 6.78 0.71 -9.22
N VAL A 47 5.93 -0.06 -9.92
CA VAL A 47 6.11 -1.50 -10.10
C VAL A 47 7.39 -1.80 -10.90
N GLU A 48 7.60 -1.06 -11.98
CA GLU A 48 8.71 -1.28 -12.90
C GLU A 48 10.06 -0.98 -12.24
N ILE A 49 10.17 0.17 -11.56
CA ILE A 49 11.37 0.55 -10.81
C ILE A 49 11.64 -0.45 -9.68
N THR A 50 10.62 -0.77 -8.86
CA THR A 50 10.79 -1.71 -7.74
C THR A 50 11.25 -3.08 -8.21
N GLY A 51 10.68 -3.58 -9.32
CA GLY A 51 11.06 -4.86 -9.91
C GLY A 51 12.51 -4.90 -10.41
N ARG A 52 13.01 -3.78 -10.96
CA ARG A 52 14.40 -3.65 -11.39
C ARG A 52 15.37 -3.53 -10.22
N CYS A 53 15.03 -2.75 -9.19
CA CYS A 53 15.88 -2.60 -8.01
C CYS A 53 16.11 -3.93 -7.26
N GLN A 54 15.12 -4.84 -7.28
CA GLN A 54 15.24 -6.16 -6.62
C GLN A 54 16.08 -7.19 -7.38
N ARG A 55 16.42 -6.93 -8.66
CA ARG A 55 17.26 -7.82 -9.48
C ARG A 55 18.39 -7.03 -10.13
N PRO A 56 19.43 -6.67 -9.34
CA PRO A 56 20.57 -5.91 -9.85
C PRO A 56 21.39 -6.69 -10.89
N ASP A 57 21.21 -8.00 -10.99
CA ASP A 57 21.87 -8.93 -11.90
C ASP A 57 21.32 -8.91 -13.35
N LYS A 58 20.22 -8.19 -13.62
CA LYS A 58 19.63 -8.11 -14.96
C LYS A 58 20.11 -6.89 -15.77
N ARG A 59 20.26 -7.07 -17.09
CA ARG A 59 20.41 -5.94 -18.05
C ARG A 59 19.23 -4.99 -17.89
N GLY A 60 19.51 -3.70 -17.72
CA GLY A 60 18.49 -2.70 -17.40
C GLY A 60 18.32 -2.42 -15.90
N ALA A 61 19.33 -2.73 -15.08
CA ALA A 61 19.45 -2.13 -13.75
C ALA A 61 19.39 -0.60 -13.89
N ILE A 62 18.29 -0.01 -13.46
CA ILE A 62 18.16 1.44 -13.37
C ILE A 62 18.84 1.84 -12.07
N GLY A 63 19.59 2.94 -12.09
CA GLY A 63 20.13 3.56 -10.87
C GLY A 63 19.02 3.89 -9.88
N LYS A 64 19.35 4.51 -8.73
CA LYS A 64 18.36 4.92 -7.72
C LYS A 64 17.39 6.00 -8.23
N GLN A 65 16.55 5.70 -9.22
CA GLN A 65 15.44 6.54 -9.60
C GLN A 65 14.34 6.30 -8.58
N VAL A 66 14.00 7.35 -7.86
CA VAL A 66 12.92 7.31 -6.87
C VAL A 66 11.59 7.45 -7.61
N PRO A 67 10.66 6.48 -7.51
CA PRO A 67 9.32 6.63 -8.08
C PRO A 67 8.63 7.86 -7.52
N ARG A 68 8.00 8.68 -8.38
CA ARG A 68 7.35 9.93 -7.96
C ARG A 68 6.26 9.69 -6.92
N LEU A 69 5.59 8.54 -7.02
CA LEU A 69 4.54 8.12 -6.11
C LEU A 69 5.04 7.96 -4.66
N LEU A 70 6.25 7.44 -4.44
CA LEU A 70 6.80 7.29 -3.08
C LEU A 70 7.08 8.64 -2.43
N VAL A 71 7.59 9.60 -3.21
CA VAL A 71 7.80 10.99 -2.75
C VAL A 71 6.47 11.63 -2.36
N ARG A 72 5.44 11.49 -3.19
CA ARG A 72 4.10 12.05 -2.92
C ARG A 72 3.45 11.44 -1.68
N LEU A 73 3.66 10.15 -1.46
CA LEU A 73 3.17 9.44 -0.27
C LEU A 73 4.03 9.68 0.99
N GLY A 74 5.18 10.35 0.85
CA GLY A 74 6.12 10.58 1.96
C GLY A 74 6.77 9.30 2.48
N ILE A 75 6.93 8.30 1.62
CA ILE A 75 7.51 7.00 1.94
C ILE A 75 8.99 7.01 1.55
N ASP A 76 9.86 6.58 2.46
CA ASP A 76 11.28 6.45 2.16
C ASP A 76 11.51 5.38 1.08
N PRO A 77 12.13 5.71 -0.07
CA PRO A 77 12.28 4.79 -1.20
C PRO A 77 13.15 3.58 -0.86
N ASP A 78 14.25 3.79 -0.15
CA ASP A 78 15.18 2.71 0.21
C ASP A 78 14.52 1.74 1.21
N ALA A 79 13.79 2.25 2.21
CA ALA A 79 13.01 1.44 3.15
C ALA A 79 11.88 0.68 2.47
N PHE A 80 11.17 1.31 1.52
CA PHE A 80 10.12 0.65 0.74
C PHE A 80 10.69 -0.48 -0.12
N ILE A 81 11.77 -0.24 -0.87
CA ILE A 81 12.41 -1.26 -1.70
C ILE A 81 12.87 -2.44 -0.84
N ALA A 82 13.55 -2.18 0.29
CA ALA A 82 13.98 -3.23 1.22
C ALA A 82 12.81 -4.05 1.79
N ALA A 83 11.66 -3.42 2.03
CA ALA A 83 10.47 -4.10 2.54
C ALA A 83 9.61 -4.76 1.44
N SER A 84 9.77 -4.40 0.17
CA SER A 84 8.84 -4.77 -0.91
C SER A 84 8.67 -6.27 -1.13
N THR A 85 9.74 -7.07 -0.99
CA THR A 85 9.68 -8.54 -1.09
C THR A 85 9.07 -9.24 0.12
N THR A 86 9.10 -8.58 1.28
CA THR A 86 8.62 -9.14 2.54
C THR A 86 7.31 -8.51 3.01
N LEU A 87 6.75 -7.58 2.23
CA LEU A 87 5.57 -6.79 2.59
C LEU A 87 4.38 -7.69 2.98
N MET A 88 4.06 -8.68 2.14
CA MET A 88 2.97 -9.65 2.39
C MET A 88 3.24 -10.65 3.52
N GLN A 89 4.50 -10.79 3.95
CA GLN A 89 4.86 -11.66 5.08
C GLN A 89 4.82 -10.89 6.41
N ARG A 90 5.26 -9.63 6.37
CA ARG A 90 5.36 -8.72 7.52
C ARG A 90 4.01 -8.12 7.88
N PHE A 91 3.17 -7.87 6.88
CA PHE A 91 1.80 -7.43 7.01
C PHE A 91 0.86 -8.59 6.66
N SER A 92 -0.28 -8.71 7.33
CA SER A 92 -1.22 -9.83 7.13
C SER A 92 -2.44 -9.43 6.30
N SER A 93 -3.24 -8.50 6.82
CA SER A 93 -4.55 -8.14 6.26
C SER A 93 -4.72 -6.64 6.06
N ALA A 94 -3.70 -5.85 6.40
CA ALA A 94 -3.64 -4.41 6.26
C ALA A 94 -2.17 -3.95 6.24
N VAL A 95 -1.88 -2.92 5.46
CA VAL A 95 -0.58 -2.25 5.34
C VAL A 95 -0.85 -0.74 5.44
N GLY A 96 0.00 -0.01 6.15
CA GLY A 96 -0.12 1.44 6.27
C GLY A 96 0.68 1.99 7.45
N THR A 97 0.52 3.29 7.71
CA THR A 97 1.13 3.95 8.87
C THR A 97 0.62 3.35 10.19
N PRO A 98 1.36 3.48 11.31
CA PRO A 98 0.89 3.03 12.61
C PRO A 98 -0.48 3.59 13.01
N GLU A 99 -0.75 4.86 12.69
CA GLU A 99 -2.04 5.52 12.93
C GLU A 99 -3.15 4.88 12.08
N SER A 100 -2.86 4.66 10.79
CA SER A 100 -3.80 4.04 9.85
C SER A 100 -4.13 2.60 10.25
N LEU A 101 -3.15 1.83 10.71
CA LEU A 101 -3.35 0.48 11.23
C LEU A 101 -4.15 0.49 12.54
N THR A 102 -3.91 1.44 13.43
CA THR A 102 -4.65 1.58 14.69
C THR A 102 -6.12 1.92 14.41
N ALA A 103 -6.38 2.88 13.52
CA ALA A 103 -7.73 3.23 13.08
C ALA A 103 -8.45 2.04 12.42
N CYS A 104 -7.77 1.34 11.51
CA CYS A 104 -8.32 0.15 10.86
C CYS A 104 -8.63 -0.98 11.85
N CYS A 105 -7.79 -1.17 12.88
CA CYS A 105 -8.02 -2.14 13.95
C CYS A 105 -9.30 -1.82 14.73
N ALA A 106 -9.50 -0.54 15.07
CA ALA A 106 -10.69 -0.06 15.76
C ALA A 106 -11.96 -0.21 14.90
N GLU A 107 -11.92 0.21 13.62
CA GLU A 107 -13.04 0.10 12.68
C GLU A 107 -13.46 -1.36 12.44
N ARG A 108 -12.49 -2.28 12.35
CA ARG A 108 -12.75 -3.71 12.17
C ARG A 108 -13.12 -4.43 13.48
N GLN A 109 -13.14 -3.71 14.61
CA GLN A 109 -13.29 -4.29 15.96
C GLN A 109 -12.34 -5.47 16.19
N ALA A 110 -11.14 -5.40 15.60
CA ALA A 110 -10.14 -6.44 15.70
C ALA A 110 -9.33 -6.28 16.99
N ARG A 111 -8.88 -7.39 17.57
CA ARG A 111 -8.03 -7.37 18.78
C ARG A 111 -6.63 -6.81 18.50
N TYR A 112 -6.07 -7.10 17.33
CA TYR A 112 -4.79 -6.56 16.87
C TYR A 112 -4.64 -6.73 15.35
N LEU A 113 -3.76 -5.93 14.73
CA LEU A 113 -3.28 -6.13 13.36
C LEU A 113 -1.77 -6.43 13.36
N ARG A 114 -1.34 -7.34 12.50
CA ARG A 114 0.08 -7.67 12.32
C ARG A 114 0.77 -6.56 11.51
N GLY A 115 2.02 -6.26 11.85
CA GLY A 115 2.88 -5.40 11.04
C GLY A 115 3.20 -4.04 11.66
N MET A 116 2.81 -3.74 12.90
CA MET A 116 3.10 -2.45 13.55
C MET A 116 4.59 -2.08 13.52
N ARG A 117 5.49 -3.02 13.84
CA ARG A 117 6.94 -2.77 13.74
C ARG A 117 7.38 -2.44 12.31
N ALA A 118 6.86 -3.17 11.33
CA ALA A 118 7.15 -2.92 9.92
C ALA A 118 6.59 -1.58 9.45
N ALA A 119 5.43 -1.18 9.98
CA ALA A 119 4.82 0.11 9.69
C ALA A 119 5.71 1.27 10.14
N ARG A 120 6.29 1.16 11.34
CA ARG A 120 7.26 2.11 11.85
C ARG A 120 8.51 2.20 10.98
N GLU A 121 9.06 1.06 10.59
CA GLU A 121 10.29 1.03 9.80
C GLU A 121 10.13 1.58 8.38
N VAL A 122 8.94 1.47 7.76
CA VAL A 122 8.70 1.81 6.35
C VAL A 122 7.96 3.13 6.16
N PHE A 123 7.00 3.46 7.04
CA PHE A 123 6.08 4.58 6.85
C PHE A 123 6.25 5.72 7.85
N GLU A 124 6.96 5.53 8.96
CA GLU A 124 7.39 6.68 9.76
C GLU A 124 8.56 7.35 9.03
N ARG A 125 8.48 8.66 8.79
CA ARG A 125 9.63 9.40 8.27
C ARG A 125 10.79 9.21 9.23
N ARG A 126 11.88 8.61 8.76
CA ARG A 126 13.18 8.91 9.35
C ARG A 126 13.43 10.37 9.02
N ALA A 127 13.17 11.25 9.99
CA ALA A 127 13.74 12.59 9.96
C ALA A 127 15.25 12.40 9.83
N ALA A 128 15.79 12.77 8.67
CA ALA A 128 17.21 13.03 8.51
C ALA A 128 17.52 14.38 9.18
#